data_AF-A0A382HYM4-F1
#
_entry.id   AF-A0A382HYM4-F1
#
_cell.length_a   1.000
_cell.length_b   1.000
_cell.length_c   1.000
_cell.angle_alpha   90.00
_cell.angle_beta   90.00
_cell.angle_gamma   90.00
#
_symmetry.space_group_name_H-M   'P 1'
#
loop_
_entity.id
_entity.type
_entity.pdbx_description
1 polymer ?
#
loop_
_entity_poly.entity_id
_entity_poly.type
_entity_poly.pdbx_seq_one_letter_code
_entity_poly.pdbx_strand_id
1 'polypeptide(L)'
;MLASALWLLLWPLLTRSTRTTIPRHELNVRIAQQRLAEITTELKNEQLSDADFNTAQTDLEDSLLTDIQPEERSASLKQSGPLPVLVVATLFPIAVIALYLILGSANYLSTEDQTATTDTSARSPDALLAELNLRLEQNPTDREGWAILANAMMSLGEYTQAVDAYEKLYALTGDDAEVLVGYADALAMLEG
;
A
#
# COMPACT_ATOMS: atom_id res chain seq x y z
N MET A 1 11.55 -2.64 -15.52
CA MET A 1 10.74 -3.64 -14.79
C MET A 1 9.49 -3.06 -14.12
N LEU A 2 9.49 -1.80 -13.68
CA LEU A 2 8.32 -1.15 -13.07
C LEU A 2 7.15 -0.89 -14.05
N ALA A 3 7.43 -0.51 -15.29
CA ALA A 3 6.39 -0.25 -16.30
C ALA A 3 5.56 -1.49 -16.67
N SER A 4 6.19 -2.67 -16.71
CA SER A 4 5.53 -3.95 -17.00
C SER A 4 4.67 -4.44 -15.83
N ALA A 5 5.04 -4.14 -14.58
CA ALA A 5 4.22 -4.44 -13.41
C ALA A 5 2.94 -3.58 -13.38
N LEU A 6 3.05 -2.29 -13.75
CA LEU A 6 1.90 -1.39 -13.82
C LEU A 6 0.88 -1.83 -14.88
N TRP A 7 1.36 -2.31 -16.04
CA TRP A 7 0.51 -2.79 -17.13
C TRP A 7 -0.29 -4.05 -16.76
N LEU A 8 0.37 -5.00 -16.09
CA LEU A 8 -0.27 -6.24 -15.61
C LEU A 8 -1.36 -5.99 -14.57
N LEU A 9 -1.22 -4.92 -13.77
CA LEU A 9 -2.17 -4.56 -12.72
C LEU A 9 -3.38 -3.78 -13.29
N LEU A 10 -3.16 -2.98 -14.33
CA LEU A 10 -4.22 -2.21 -15.00
C LEU A 10 -5.04 -3.06 -15.99
N TRP A 11 -4.43 -4.08 -16.61
CA TRP A 11 -5.10 -4.96 -17.58
C TRP A 11 -6.40 -5.62 -17.07
N PRO A 12 -6.42 -6.32 -15.92
CA PRO A 12 -7.64 -6.94 -15.40
C PRO A 12 -8.69 -5.91 -14.95
N LEU A 13 -8.27 -4.67 -14.67
CA LEU A 13 -9.16 -3.58 -14.26
C LEU A 13 -9.85 -2.91 -15.46
N LEU A 14 -9.21 -2.94 -16.63
CA LEU A 14 -9.79 -2.49 -17.90
C LEU A 14 -10.72 -3.55 -18.52
N THR A 15 -10.52 -4.83 -18.21
CA THR A 15 -11.44 -5.88 -18.64
C THR A 15 -12.70 -5.85 -17.78
N ARG A 16 -13.72 -5.13 -18.24
CA ARG A 16 -15.09 -5.25 -17.71
C ARG A 16 -15.51 -6.71 -17.75
N SER A 17 -15.65 -7.32 -16.58
CA SER A 17 -16.41 -8.56 -16.44
C SER A 17 -17.84 -8.26 -16.86
N THR A 18 -18.23 -8.73 -18.05
CA THR A 18 -19.61 -8.76 -18.47
C THR A 18 -20.31 -9.79 -17.59
N ARG A 19 -20.82 -9.35 -16.44
CA ARG A 19 -21.86 -10.10 -15.72
C ARG A 19 -23.04 -10.18 -16.68
N THR A 20 -23.16 -11.30 -17.37
CA THR A 20 -24.37 -11.69 -18.11
C THR A 20 -25.48 -11.86 -17.08
N THR A 21 -26.19 -10.76 -16.79
CA THR A 21 -27.49 -10.81 -16.13
C THR A 21 -28.44 -11.50 -17.09
N ILE A 22 -28.57 -12.82 -16.94
CA ILE A 22 -29.63 -13.58 -17.61
C ILE A 22 -30.96 -12.99 -17.12
N PRO A 23 -31.82 -12.49 -18.01
CA PRO A 23 -33.11 -11.94 -17.61
C PRO A 23 -33.94 -13.04 -16.96
N ARG A 24 -34.09 -12.98 -15.62
CA ARG A 24 -34.77 -13.99 -14.79
C ARG A 24 -36.21 -14.26 -15.26
N HIS A 25 -36.85 -13.28 -15.87
CA HIS A 25 -38.19 -13.38 -16.41
C HIS A 25 -38.32 -14.46 -17.51
N GLU A 26 -37.34 -14.58 -18.41
CA GLU A 26 -37.37 -15.62 -19.46
C GLU A 26 -37.16 -17.02 -18.88
N LEU A 27 -36.46 -17.14 -17.75
CA LEU A 27 -36.22 -18.41 -17.09
C LEU A 27 -37.48 -18.89 -16.34
N ASN A 28 -38.15 -17.98 -15.63
CA ASN A 28 -39.33 -18.31 -14.82
C ASN A 28 -40.50 -18.80 -15.70
N VAL A 29 -40.72 -18.16 -16.86
CA VAL A 29 -41.76 -18.58 -17.81
C VAL A 29 -41.50 -20.00 -18.34
N ARG A 30 -40.24 -20.33 -18.65
CA ARG A 30 -39.89 -21.68 -19.12
C ARG A 30 -40.09 -22.74 -18.04
N ILE A 31 -39.75 -22.44 -16.79
CA ILE A 31 -39.95 -23.35 -15.66
C ILE A 31 -41.44 -23.60 -15.44
N ALA A 32 -42.29 -22.57 -15.54
CA ALA A 32 -43.73 -22.73 -15.39
C ALA A 32 -44.36 -23.56 -16.53
N GLN A 33 -43.93 -23.33 -17.79
CA GLN A 33 -44.36 -24.16 -18.92
C GLN A 33 -44.00 -25.64 -18.73
N GLN A 34 -42.80 -25.90 -18.19
CA GLN A 34 -42.36 -27.26 -17.88
C GLN A 34 -43.26 -27.92 -16.82
N ARG A 35 -43.58 -27.20 -15.73
CA ARG A 35 -44.47 -27.72 -14.67
C ARG A 35 -45.88 -28.03 -15.17
N LEU A 36 -46.42 -27.20 -16.06
CA LEU A 36 -47.74 -27.44 -16.65
C LEU A 36 -47.75 -28.73 -17.50
N ALA A 37 -46.68 -28.96 -18.27
CA ALA A 37 -46.52 -30.20 -19.05
C ALA A 37 -46.45 -31.45 -18.16
N GLU A 38 -45.84 -31.34 -16.97
CA GLU A 38 -45.76 -32.42 -15.99
C GLU A 38 -47.14 -32.74 -15.40
N ILE A 39 -47.85 -31.73 -14.89
CA ILE A 39 -49.19 -31.88 -14.27
C ILE A 39 -50.22 -32.44 -15.29
N THR A 40 -50.16 -31.99 -16.55
CA THR A 40 -51.04 -32.53 -17.61
C THR A 40 -50.73 -33.98 -17.97
N THR A 41 -49.48 -34.41 -17.80
CA THR A 41 -49.09 -35.81 -18.00
C THR A 41 -49.58 -36.69 -16.86
N GLU A 42 -49.51 -36.20 -15.62
CA GLU A 42 -50.04 -36.90 -14.44
C GLU A 42 -51.56 -37.09 -14.50
N LEU A 43 -52.30 -36.07 -14.97
CA LEU A 43 -53.75 -36.19 -15.22
C LEU A 43 -54.06 -37.26 -16.26
N LYS A 44 -53.32 -37.28 -17.38
CA LYS A 44 -53.49 -38.30 -18.45
C LYS A 44 -53.19 -39.72 -17.98
N ASN A 45 -52.27 -39.86 -17.03
CA ASN A 45 -51.88 -41.14 -16.47
C ASN A 45 -52.79 -41.58 -15.31
N GLU A 46 -53.91 -40.86 -15.07
CA GLU A 46 -54.85 -41.09 -13.95
C GLU A 46 -54.17 -41.05 -12.56
N GLN A 47 -53.00 -40.41 -12.47
CA GLN A 47 -52.25 -40.24 -11.22
C GLN A 47 -52.73 -39.02 -10.43
N LEU A 48 -53.49 -38.14 -11.08
CA LEU A 48 -54.03 -36.91 -10.51
C LEU A 48 -55.54 -36.82 -10.80
N SER A 49 -56.33 -36.40 -9.82
CA SER A 49 -57.77 -36.15 -10.01
C SER A 49 -57.99 -34.84 -10.78
N ASP A 50 -59.10 -34.73 -11.52
CA ASP A 50 -59.51 -33.48 -12.18
C ASP A 50 -59.64 -32.31 -11.18
N ALA A 51 -60.03 -32.58 -9.93
CA ALA A 51 -60.12 -31.56 -8.88
C ALA A 51 -58.73 -31.05 -8.45
N ASP A 52 -57.77 -31.97 -8.33
CA ASP A 52 -56.40 -31.65 -7.94
C ASP A 52 -55.65 -30.92 -9.08
N PHE A 53 -55.93 -31.29 -10.34
CA PHE A 53 -55.42 -30.61 -11.53
C PHE A 53 -55.84 -29.14 -11.57
N ASN A 54 -57.12 -28.86 -11.40
CA ASN A 54 -57.64 -27.48 -11.42
C ASN A 54 -57.06 -26.63 -10.29
N THR A 55 -56.83 -27.24 -9.12
CA THR A 55 -56.19 -26.57 -7.97
C THR A 55 -54.74 -26.24 -8.29
N ALA A 56 -53.96 -27.21 -8.76
CA ALA A 56 -52.55 -27.03 -9.12
C ALA A 56 -52.35 -26.02 -10.25
N GLN A 57 -53.26 -25.97 -11.22
CA GLN A 57 -53.25 -24.96 -12.27
C GLN A 57 -53.47 -23.55 -11.70
N THR A 58 -54.47 -23.39 -10.84
CA THR A 58 -54.81 -22.10 -10.23
C THR A 58 -53.65 -21.56 -9.38
N ASP A 59 -53.01 -22.42 -8.60
CA ASP A 59 -51.84 -22.05 -7.78
C ASP A 59 -50.63 -21.65 -8.64
N LEU A 60 -50.42 -22.33 -9.77
CA LEU A 60 -49.36 -21.98 -10.72
C LEU A 60 -49.61 -20.63 -11.38
N GLU A 61 -50.87 -20.32 -11.72
CA GLU A 61 -51.27 -19.02 -12.28
C GLU A 61 -51.07 -17.90 -11.25
N ASP A 62 -51.45 -18.10 -9.99
CA ASP A 62 -51.24 -17.12 -8.91
C ASP A 62 -49.75 -16.89 -8.61
N SER A 63 -48.95 -17.96 -8.62
CA SER A 63 -47.49 -17.87 -8.49
C SER A 63 -46.87 -17.10 -9.65
N LEU A 64 -47.32 -17.30 -10.89
CA LEU A 64 -46.86 -16.56 -12.06
C LEU A 64 -47.23 -15.08 -11.96
N LEU A 65 -48.46 -14.76 -11.56
CA LEU A 65 -48.90 -13.38 -11.36
C LEU A 65 -48.08 -12.66 -10.28
N THR A 66 -47.67 -13.39 -9.25
CA THR A 66 -46.80 -12.88 -8.18
C THR A 66 -45.37 -12.67 -8.66
N ASP A 67 -44.80 -13.62 -9.41
CA ASP A 67 -43.43 -13.55 -9.96
C ASP A 67 -43.27 -12.54 -11.12
N ILE A 68 -44.38 -12.10 -11.73
CA ILE A 68 -44.41 -11.05 -12.75
C ILE A 68 -44.43 -9.65 -12.14
N GLN A 69 -44.58 -9.51 -10.81
CA GLN A 69 -44.29 -8.22 -10.18
C GLN A 69 -42.83 -7.89 -10.47
N PRO A 70 -42.54 -6.74 -11.10
CA PRO A 70 -41.18 -6.32 -11.32
C PRO A 70 -40.61 -6.06 -9.92
N GLU A 71 -39.94 -7.09 -9.36
CA GLU A 71 -39.09 -7.02 -8.18
C GLU A 71 -38.48 -5.62 -8.19
N GLU A 72 -39.02 -4.81 -7.28
CA GLU A 72 -38.93 -3.38 -7.30
C GLU A 72 -37.51 -3.03 -7.63
N ARG A 73 -37.31 -2.21 -8.68
CA ARG A 73 -36.09 -1.45 -8.99
C ARG A 73 -35.09 -1.65 -7.87
N SER A 74 -34.34 -2.75 -7.89
CA SER A 74 -33.37 -3.00 -6.83
C SER A 74 -32.38 -1.93 -7.14
N ALA A 75 -32.49 -0.81 -6.40
CA ALA A 75 -32.03 0.49 -6.83
C ALA A 75 -30.62 0.24 -7.29
N SER A 76 -30.44 0.20 -8.61
CA SER A 76 -29.21 -0.32 -9.16
C SER A 76 -28.25 0.71 -8.66
N LEU A 77 -27.42 0.33 -7.67
CA LEU A 77 -26.46 1.23 -7.06
C LEU A 77 -25.65 1.66 -8.25
N LYS A 78 -25.97 2.87 -8.71
CA LYS A 78 -25.89 3.30 -10.10
C LYS A 78 -24.53 2.89 -10.54
N GLN A 79 -24.43 1.79 -11.30
CA GLN A 79 -23.17 1.03 -11.42
C GLN A 79 -22.20 1.98 -12.05
N SER A 80 -21.46 2.66 -11.19
CA SER A 80 -20.73 3.84 -11.56
C SER A 80 -19.70 3.31 -12.52
N GLY A 81 -19.65 3.88 -13.72
CA GLY A 81 -18.72 3.45 -14.78
C GLY A 81 -17.28 3.44 -14.26
N PRO A 82 -16.25 3.19 -15.07
CA PRO A 82 -14.87 3.15 -14.58
C PRO A 82 -14.36 4.46 -13.93
N LEU A 83 -15.20 5.51 -13.85
CA LEU A 83 -14.88 6.83 -13.37
C LEU A 83 -14.45 6.91 -11.89
N PRO A 84 -15.11 6.30 -10.87
CA PRO A 84 -14.59 6.32 -9.51
C PRO A 84 -13.34 5.46 -9.38
N VAL A 85 -13.20 4.39 -10.17
CA VAL A 85 -11.97 3.59 -10.23
C VAL A 85 -10.81 4.42 -10.76
N LEU A 86 -11.02 5.18 -11.83
CA LEU A 86 -10.02 6.06 -12.44
C LEU A 86 -9.70 7.24 -11.53
N VAL A 87 -10.70 7.81 -10.84
CA VAL A 87 -10.50 8.84 -9.81
C VAL A 87 -9.64 8.28 -8.68
N VAL A 88 -9.97 7.13 -8.09
CA VAL A 88 -9.19 6.55 -6.99
C VAL A 88 -7.78 6.17 -7.45
N ALA A 89 -7.63 5.55 -8.62
CA ALA A 89 -6.34 5.20 -9.20
C ALA A 89 -5.44 6.42 -9.48
N THR A 90 -6.03 7.60 -9.71
CA THR A 90 -5.28 8.85 -9.93
C THR A 90 -5.06 9.61 -8.62
N LEU A 91 -6.06 9.70 -7.75
CA LEU A 91 -5.98 10.45 -6.49
C LEU A 91 -5.04 9.78 -5.50
N PHE A 92 -5.01 8.44 -5.46
CA PHE A 92 -4.17 7.69 -4.53
C PHE A 92 -2.67 7.99 -4.70
N PRO A 93 -2.05 7.88 -5.90
CA PRO A 93 -0.64 8.21 -6.05
C PRO A 93 -0.36 9.70 -5.81
N ILE A 94 -1.28 10.61 -6.19
CA ILE A 94 -1.13 12.05 -5.90
C ILE A 94 -1.13 12.30 -4.39
N ALA A 95 -2.03 11.65 -3.65
CA ALA A 95 -2.11 11.77 -2.20
C ALA A 95 -0.85 11.20 -1.52
N VAL A 96 -0.32 10.08 -2.00
CA VAL A 96 0.94 9.51 -1.51
C VAL A 96 2.11 10.47 -1.75
N ILE A 97 2.22 11.07 -2.95
CA ILE A 97 3.27 12.05 -3.27
C ILE A 97 3.10 13.31 -2.40
N ALA A 98 1.89 13.84 -2.27
CA ALA A 98 1.62 15.02 -1.46
C ALA A 98 1.93 14.78 0.02
N LEU A 99 1.54 13.61 0.55
CA LEU A 99 1.85 13.22 1.92
C LEU A 99 3.37 13.01 2.11
N TYR A 100 4.06 12.47 1.11
CA TYR A 100 5.52 12.39 1.11
C TYR A 100 6.19 13.78 1.10
N LEU A 101 5.63 14.77 0.40
CA LEU A 101 6.18 16.13 0.41
C LEU A 101 5.89 16.88 1.73
N ILE A 102 4.77 16.59 2.38
CA ILE A 102 4.38 17.25 3.64
C ILE A 102 5.07 16.60 4.84
N LEU A 103 5.12 15.26 4.88
CA LEU A 103 5.62 14.48 6.00
C LEU A 103 7.08 14.06 5.79
N GLY A 104 7.49 13.89 4.52
CA GLY A 104 8.87 13.66 4.17
C GLY A 104 9.62 14.97 4.10
N SER A 105 10.20 15.37 5.23
CA SER A 105 11.24 16.38 5.21
C SER A 105 12.36 15.89 4.29
N ALA A 106 12.65 16.60 3.20
CA ALA A 106 13.81 16.37 2.33
C ALA A 106 15.18 16.57 3.05
N ASN A 107 15.19 16.51 4.38
CA ASN A 107 16.36 16.71 5.24
C ASN A 107 17.25 15.47 5.36
N TYR A 108 16.86 14.31 4.81
CA TYR A 108 17.73 13.13 4.69
C TYR A 108 18.35 12.98 3.30
N LEU A 109 18.09 13.93 2.38
CA LEU A 109 18.77 14.03 1.08
C LEU A 109 19.71 15.25 1.01
N SER A 110 20.22 15.70 2.15
CA SER A 110 21.44 16.49 2.27
C SER A 110 22.31 15.70 3.23
N THR A 111 23.35 15.00 2.79
CA THR A 111 24.50 15.54 2.06
C THR A 111 25.09 14.48 1.15
N GLU A 112 24.97 14.65 -0.17
CA GLU A 112 26.03 14.42 -1.17
C GLU A 112 25.40 14.60 -2.55
N ASP A 113 25.17 15.85 -2.98
CA ASP A 113 25.08 16.22 -4.40
C ASP A 113 24.83 17.74 -4.51
N GLN A 114 25.75 18.54 -3.99
CA GLN A 114 25.92 19.92 -4.44
C GLN A 114 27.40 20.20 -4.66
N THR A 115 27.81 20.01 -5.92
CA THR A 115 28.80 20.83 -6.63
C THR A 115 30.12 21.10 -5.90
N ALA A 116 31.04 20.14 -5.96
CA ALA A 116 32.46 20.42 -5.98
C ALA A 116 33.10 19.67 -7.15
N THR A 117 33.04 20.26 -8.34
CA THR A 117 33.98 19.94 -9.42
C THR A 117 35.36 20.44 -9.02
N THR A 118 36.06 19.72 -8.13
CA THR A 118 37.52 19.82 -7.95
C THR A 118 38.03 18.51 -7.33
N ASP A 119 38.59 17.64 -8.17
CA ASP A 119 39.66 16.67 -7.85
C ASP A 119 39.61 15.94 -6.48
N THR A 120 38.47 15.38 -6.08
CA THR A 120 38.38 14.54 -4.86
C THR A 120 38.43 13.04 -5.17
N SER A 121 38.45 12.62 -6.44
CA SER A 121 38.48 11.21 -6.85
C SER A 121 39.77 10.43 -6.49
N ALA A 122 40.71 11.03 -5.76
CA ALA A 122 41.98 10.42 -5.36
C ALA A 122 42.33 10.58 -3.87
N ARG A 123 41.47 11.18 -3.04
CA ARG A 123 41.73 11.25 -1.59
C ARG A 123 41.15 10.02 -0.90
N SER A 124 42.00 9.28 -0.20
CA SER A 124 41.54 8.20 0.67
C SER A 124 40.67 8.76 1.80
N PRO A 125 39.65 8.02 2.25
CA PRO A 125 38.78 8.43 3.36
C PRO A 125 39.59 8.79 4.62
N ASP A 126 40.70 8.07 4.87
CA ASP A 126 41.62 8.33 5.98
C ASP A 126 42.26 9.74 5.91
N ALA A 127 42.56 10.23 4.70
CA ALA A 127 43.16 11.55 4.52
C ALA A 127 42.15 12.67 4.86
N LEU A 128 40.86 12.46 4.59
CA LEU A 128 39.80 13.39 4.94
C LEU A 128 39.55 13.42 6.45
N LEU A 129 39.61 12.26 7.11
CA LEU A 129 39.50 12.17 8.57
C LEU A 129 40.70 12.82 9.27
N ALA A 130 41.91 12.63 8.75
CA ALA A 130 43.10 13.30 9.28
C ALA A 130 43.00 14.83 9.16
N GLU A 131 42.46 15.35 8.06
CA GLU A 131 42.22 16.78 7.87
C GLU A 131 41.12 17.30 8.82
N LEU A 132 40.05 16.53 9.03
CA LEU A 132 39.01 16.85 10.00
C LEU A 132 39.58 16.91 11.43
N ASN A 133 40.42 15.95 11.80
CA ASN A 133 41.05 15.94 13.12
C ASN A 133 41.95 17.16 13.34
N LEU A 134 42.80 17.50 12.35
CA LEU A 134 43.65 18.69 12.40
C LEU A 134 42.82 19.98 12.54
N ARG A 135 41.67 20.06 11.85
CA ARG A 135 40.77 21.20 11.95
C ARG A 135 40.14 21.30 13.34
N LEU A 136 39.78 20.17 13.96
CA LEU A 136 39.21 20.13 15.30
C LEU A 136 40.23 20.45 16.39
N GLU A 137 41.50 20.12 16.19
CA GLU A 137 42.60 20.58 17.05
C GLU A 137 42.73 22.12 17.02
N GLN A 138 42.50 22.73 15.85
CA GLN A 138 42.54 24.19 15.70
C GLN A 138 41.26 24.88 16.21
N ASN A 139 40.12 24.17 16.17
CA ASN A 139 38.84 24.65 16.70
C ASN A 139 38.20 23.62 17.63
N PRO A 140 38.65 23.52 18.90
CA PRO A 140 38.18 22.50 19.83
C PRO A 140 36.73 22.71 20.29
N THR A 141 36.09 23.81 19.90
CA THR A 141 34.70 24.14 20.31
C THR A 141 33.66 23.73 19.27
N ASP A 142 34.08 23.15 18.15
CA ASP A 142 33.21 22.71 17.06
C ASP A 142 32.50 21.39 17.42
N ARG A 143 31.37 21.51 18.13
CA ARG A 143 30.54 20.38 18.56
C ARG A 143 30.12 19.47 17.40
N GLU A 144 29.73 20.07 16.29
CA GLU A 144 29.26 19.32 15.13
C GLU A 144 30.39 18.51 14.50
N GLY A 145 31.58 19.09 14.36
CA GLY A 145 32.75 18.37 13.86
C GLY A 145 33.21 17.22 14.78
N TRP A 146 33.16 17.40 16.11
CA TRP A 146 33.42 16.31 17.06
C TRP A 146 32.40 15.17 16.95
N ALA A 147 31.12 15.48 16.72
CA ALA A 147 30.08 14.47 16.49
C ALA A 147 30.31 13.69 15.19
N ILE A 148 30.71 14.37 14.11
CA ILE A 148 31.05 13.71 12.84
C ILE A 148 32.25 12.77 13.03
N LEU A 149 33.30 13.24 13.70
CA LEU A 149 34.49 12.44 13.95
C LEU A 149 34.16 11.19 14.79
N ALA A 150 33.40 11.34 15.88
CA ALA A 150 33.00 10.24 16.74
C ALA A 150 32.20 9.16 15.99
N ASN A 151 31.20 9.56 15.19
CA ASN A 151 30.39 8.65 14.38
C ASN A 151 31.18 7.96 13.26
N ALA A 152 32.12 8.68 12.63
CA ALA A 152 33.00 8.11 11.62
C ALA A 152 33.91 7.04 12.22
N MET A 153 34.51 7.30 13.38
CA MET A 153 35.36 6.32 14.09
C MET A 153 34.57 5.09 14.54
N MET A 154 33.32 5.26 15.00
CA MET A 154 32.40 4.14 15.26
C MET A 154 32.15 3.29 14.02
N SER A 155 31.92 3.92 12.87
CA SER A 155 31.63 3.23 11.61
C SER A 155 32.84 2.47 11.06
N LEU A 156 34.05 2.97 11.34
CA LEU A 156 35.32 2.32 10.98
C LEU A 156 35.73 1.21 11.96
N GLY A 157 35.01 1.04 13.07
CA GLY A 157 35.36 0.09 14.13
C GLY A 157 36.54 0.55 15.00
N GLU A 158 36.95 1.82 14.88
CA GLU A 158 38.02 2.41 15.69
C GLU A 158 37.46 2.92 17.02
N TYR A 159 36.93 2.01 17.84
CA TYR A 159 36.15 2.35 19.04
C TYR A 159 36.94 3.16 20.06
N THR A 160 38.25 2.95 20.20
CA THR A 160 39.10 3.76 21.09
C THR A 160 39.08 5.25 20.71
N GLN A 161 39.24 5.57 19.42
CA GLN A 161 39.21 6.95 18.95
C GLN A 161 37.80 7.54 18.97
N ALA A 162 36.77 6.71 18.79
CA ALA A 162 35.38 7.13 18.95
C ALA A 162 35.08 7.57 20.39
N VAL A 163 35.54 6.81 21.40
CA VAL A 163 35.38 7.14 22.82
C VAL A 163 36.05 8.48 23.14
N ASP A 164 37.27 8.72 22.69
CA ASP A 164 37.98 10.00 22.89
C ASP A 164 37.22 11.19 22.28
N ALA A 165 36.67 11.00 21.07
CA ALA A 165 35.90 12.02 20.38
C ALA A 165 34.56 12.32 21.07
N TYR A 166 33.86 11.29 21.54
CA TYR A 166 32.63 11.44 22.32
C TYR A 166 32.88 12.08 23.68
N GLU A 167 34.03 11.85 24.32
CA GLU A 167 34.40 12.53 25.57
C GLU A 167 34.56 14.04 25.34
N LYS A 168 35.24 14.44 24.25
CA LYS A 168 35.33 15.86 23.85
C LYS A 168 33.97 16.46 23.55
N LEU A 169 33.12 15.72 22.84
CA LEU A 169 31.77 16.17 22.52
C LEU A 169 30.94 16.37 23.79
N TYR A 170 30.95 15.40 24.70
CA TYR A 170 30.26 15.44 25.98
C TYR A 170 30.71 16.64 26.83
N ALA A 171 32.01 16.94 26.85
CA ALA A 171 32.53 18.12 27.55
C ALA A 171 31.99 19.45 26.99
N LEU A 172 31.59 19.50 25.71
CA LEU A 172 31.06 20.70 25.05
C LEU A 172 29.54 20.79 25.08
N THR A 173 28.83 19.66 25.04
CA THR A 173 27.35 19.59 25.01
C THR A 173 26.73 19.40 26.40
N GLY A 174 27.46 18.83 27.35
CA GLY A 174 26.93 18.39 28.64
C GLY A 174 26.04 17.14 28.48
N ASP A 175 25.02 17.04 29.33
CA ASP A 175 24.07 15.91 29.39
C ASP A 175 23.05 15.88 28.23
N ASP A 176 23.55 16.05 27.00
CA ASP A 176 22.77 15.76 25.80
C ASP A 176 22.55 14.25 25.71
N ALA A 177 21.28 13.84 25.65
CA ALA A 177 20.90 12.44 25.63
C ALA A 177 21.47 11.70 24.41
N GLU A 178 21.60 12.37 23.26
CA GLU A 178 22.11 11.75 22.04
C GLU A 178 23.61 11.45 22.15
N VAL A 179 24.36 12.38 22.75
CA VAL A 179 25.80 12.22 22.99
C VAL A 179 26.06 11.14 24.05
N LEU A 180 25.25 11.09 25.11
CA LEU A 180 25.37 10.07 26.16
C LEU A 180 25.13 8.66 25.63
N VAL A 181 24.13 8.47 24.75
CA VAL A 181 23.86 7.18 24.11
C VAL A 181 25.02 6.79 23.20
N GLY A 182 25.46 7.69 22.32
CA GLY A 182 26.60 7.41 21.43
C GLY A 182 27.89 7.09 22.20
N TYR A 183 28.14 7.78 23.31
CA TYR A 183 29.29 7.51 24.18
C TYR A 183 29.21 6.14 24.88
N ALA A 184 28.03 5.81 25.41
CA ALA A 184 27.81 4.50 26.04
C ALA A 184 27.96 3.34 25.03
N ASP A 185 27.45 3.52 23.80
CA ASP A 185 27.59 2.54 22.72
C ASP A 185 29.07 2.36 22.33
N ALA A 186 29.84 3.45 22.23
CA ALA A 186 31.27 3.39 21.93
C ALA A 186 32.05 2.65 23.03
N LEU A 187 31.75 2.91 24.30
CA LEU A 187 32.34 2.20 25.44
C LEU A 187 31.97 0.71 25.42
N ALA A 188 30.70 0.39 25.16
CA ALA A 188 30.24 -1.00 25.09
C ALA A 188 30.95 -1.78 23.96
N MET A 189 31.18 -1.15 22.80
CA MET A 189 31.92 -1.76 21.69
C MET A 189 33.42 -1.88 21.96
N LEU A 190 34.00 -0.99 22.78
CA LEU A 190 35.40 -1.07 23.20
C LEU A 190 35.64 -2.20 24.22
N GLU A 191 34.67 -2.44 25.10
CA GLU A 191 34.75 -3.45 26.17
C GLU A 191 34.24 -4.85 25.79
N GLY A 192 33.41 -4.96 24.74
CA GLY A 192 32.76 -6.21 24.29
C GLY A 192 33.59 -7.06 23.34
#